data_AF-A0A7C6URQ2-F1
#
_entry.id   AF-A0A7C6URQ2-F1
#
_cell.length_a   1.000
_cell.length_b   1.000
_cell.length_c   1.000
_cell.angle_alpha   90.00
_cell.angle_beta   90.00
_cell.angle_gamma   90.00
#
_symmetry.space_group_name_H-M   'P 1'
#
loop_
_entity.id
_entity.type
_entity.pdbx_description
1 polymer ?
#
loop_
_entity_poly.entity_id
_entity_poly.type
_entity_poly.pdbx_seq_one_letter_code
_entity_poly.pdbx_strand_id
1 'polypeptide(L)'
;MNDQGGSYSSQQERYSGATIKNPTVQFTRGKEFNDRDRLNDMLATEKWLTDNYNVFVRETSHHNLYRDILHILNETHHAARELFNLMFEKGWYSIQAEQPGQISKEYQKFSGYQSQFPEQGQYHTRSQHYSQGHFPPVDY
;
A
#
# COMPACT_ATOMS: atom_id res chain seq x y z
N MET A 1 7.96 -23.20 3.26
CA MET A 1 8.36 -21.78 3.34
C MET A 1 8.18 -21.33 4.78
N ASN A 2 9.21 -20.74 5.36
CA ASN A 2 9.32 -20.45 6.79
C ASN A 2 8.20 -19.54 7.29
N ASP A 3 7.48 -20.02 8.30
CA ASP A 3 6.60 -19.26 9.16
C ASP A 3 7.46 -18.34 10.04
N GLN A 4 7.66 -17.10 9.60
CA GLN A 4 8.11 -16.01 10.46
C GLN A 4 6.88 -15.19 10.83
N GLY A 5 6.10 -15.71 11.78
CA GLY A 5 5.10 -14.96 12.52
C GLY A 5 5.76 -13.81 13.30
N GLY A 6 6.02 -12.71 12.61
CA GLY A 6 6.56 -11.49 13.20
C GLY A 6 5.56 -10.90 14.20
N SER A 7 6.01 -10.79 15.44
CA SER A 7 5.69 -9.86 16.54
C SER A 7 4.74 -8.67 16.31
N TYR A 8 3.58 -8.83 15.66
CA TYR A 8 2.56 -7.78 15.56
C TYR A 8 1.57 -7.78 16.74
N SER A 9 1.44 -8.88 17.48
CA SER A 9 0.41 -8.99 18.52
C SER A 9 0.72 -8.16 19.78
N SER A 10 2.00 -7.97 20.14
CA SER A 10 2.35 -7.32 21.41
C SER A 10 2.27 -5.77 21.38
N GLN A 11 2.26 -5.15 20.21
CA GLN A 11 2.13 -3.69 20.07
C GLN A 11 0.67 -3.21 19.91
N GLN A 12 -0.26 -4.12 19.56
CA GLN A 12 -1.64 -3.77 19.20
C GLN A 12 -2.54 -3.44 20.40
N GLU A 13 -2.26 -3.99 21.59
CA GLU A 13 -3.10 -3.74 22.78
C GLU A 13 -3.02 -2.30 23.29
N ARG A 14 -1.96 -1.54 22.97
CA ARG A 14 -1.78 -0.18 23.50
C ARG A 14 -2.53 0.91 22.74
N TYR A 15 -3.07 0.62 21.54
CA TYR A 15 -3.63 1.67 20.67
C TYR A 15 -5.01 1.35 20.11
N SER A 16 -5.72 0.34 20.59
CA SER A 16 -7.04 -0.05 20.07
C SER A 16 -8.02 1.15 20.03
N GLY A 17 -8.38 1.60 18.81
CA GLY A 17 -9.32 2.70 18.59
C GLY A 17 -8.85 4.08 19.05
N ALA A 18 -7.58 4.24 19.39
CA ALA A 18 -7.04 5.51 19.87
C ALA A 18 -6.65 6.44 18.70
N THR A 19 -6.94 7.73 18.85
CA THR A 19 -6.36 8.75 17.98
C THR A 19 -4.91 9.00 18.38
N ILE A 20 -3.98 8.70 17.48
CA ILE A 20 -2.54 8.93 17.64
C ILE A 20 -2.21 10.32 17.07
N LYS A 21 -1.69 11.22 17.92
CA LYS A 21 -1.40 12.62 17.57
C LYS A 21 -0.38 13.23 18.53
N ASN A 22 0.53 14.08 18.03
CA ASN A 22 1.43 14.87 18.88
C ASN A 22 0.75 16.15 19.43
N PRO A 23 1.32 16.76 20.49
CA PRO A 23 0.89 18.08 20.96
C PRO A 23 0.80 19.08 19.80
N THR A 24 -0.29 19.86 19.78
CA THR A 24 -0.58 20.74 18.66
C THR A 24 0.12 22.09 18.81
N VAL A 25 0.96 22.44 17.85
CA VAL A 25 1.49 23.79 17.72
C VAL A 25 0.34 24.73 17.36
N GLN A 26 0.21 25.84 18.11
CA GLN A 26 -0.84 26.83 17.87
C GLN A 26 -0.65 27.48 16.50
N PHE A 27 -1.76 27.73 15.82
CA PHE A 27 -1.80 28.45 14.55
C PHE A 27 -3.05 29.33 14.52
N THR A 28 -2.96 30.47 13.86
CA THR A 28 -4.11 31.37 13.69
C THR A 28 -5.07 30.77 12.68
N ARG A 29 -6.34 30.61 13.09
CA ARG A 29 -7.43 30.30 12.15
C ARG A 29 -7.99 31.63 11.67
N GLY A 30 -7.80 31.91 10.39
CA GLY A 30 -8.29 33.13 9.75
C GLY A 30 -8.68 32.88 8.31
N LYS A 31 -9.01 33.95 7.58
CA LYS A 31 -9.33 33.89 6.14
C LYS A 31 -8.07 33.74 5.29
N GLU A 32 -6.93 34.09 5.86
CA GLU A 32 -5.63 33.90 5.26
C GLU A 32 -5.30 32.42 5.14
N PHE A 33 -4.74 32.04 3.99
CA PHE A 33 -4.19 30.72 3.77
C PHE A 33 -2.93 30.57 4.63
N ASN A 34 -3.06 29.92 5.79
CA ASN A 34 -1.98 29.78 6.76
C ASN A 34 -1.12 28.54 6.44
N ASP A 35 -0.03 28.35 7.20
CA ASP A 35 0.91 27.26 6.96
C ASP A 35 0.30 25.87 7.12
N ARG A 36 -0.69 25.72 8.00
CA ARG A 36 -1.41 24.45 8.14
C ARG A 36 -2.23 24.16 6.89
N ASP A 37 -2.88 25.17 6.32
CA ASP A 37 -3.65 25.01 5.10
C ASP A 37 -2.74 24.74 3.90
N ARG A 38 -1.59 25.42 3.80
CA ARG A 38 -0.54 25.12 2.81
C ARG A 38 -0.05 23.68 2.87
N LEU A 39 0.31 23.20 4.06
CA LEU A 39 0.78 21.82 4.21
C LEU A 39 -0.31 20.79 3.91
N ASN A 40 -1.56 21.06 4.26
CA ASN A 40 -2.68 20.20 3.89
C ASN A 40 -2.86 20.12 2.36
N ASP A 41 -2.81 21.27 1.69
CA ASP A 41 -2.95 21.36 0.23
C ASP A 41 -1.80 20.61 -0.45
N MET A 42 -0.55 20.89 -0.07
CA MET A 42 0.62 20.18 -0.58
C MET A 42 0.51 18.67 -0.36
N LEU A 43 0.17 18.22 0.85
CA LEU A 43 0.03 16.79 1.13
C LEU A 43 -1.09 16.14 0.31
N ALA A 44 -2.19 16.83 0.06
CA ALA A 44 -3.27 16.35 -0.80
C ALA A 44 -2.81 16.23 -2.26
N THR A 45 -2.06 17.21 -2.77
CA THR A 45 -1.46 17.17 -4.10
C THR A 45 -0.49 16.01 -4.24
N GLU A 46 0.43 15.82 -3.29
CA GLU A 46 1.40 14.72 -3.36
C GLU A 46 0.72 13.34 -3.35
N LYS A 47 -0.33 13.16 -2.55
CA LYS A 47 -1.14 11.92 -2.57
C LYS A 47 -1.77 11.69 -3.94
N TRP A 48 -2.39 12.73 -4.49
CA TRP A 48 -3.00 12.64 -5.81
C TRP A 48 -1.98 12.31 -6.90
N LEU A 49 -0.82 12.96 -6.90
CA LEU A 49 0.27 12.66 -7.83
C LEU A 49 0.75 11.22 -7.69
N THR A 50 0.93 10.76 -6.45
CA THR A 50 1.36 9.40 -6.14
C THR A 50 0.40 8.35 -6.71
N ASP A 51 -0.91 8.55 -6.55
CA ASP A 51 -1.93 7.62 -7.07
C ASP A 51 -1.88 7.55 -8.61
N ASN A 52 -1.76 8.70 -9.28
CA ASN A 52 -1.71 8.78 -10.74
C ASN A 52 -0.42 8.18 -11.31
N TYR A 53 0.73 8.49 -10.71
CA TYR A 53 2.01 7.92 -11.15
C TYR A 53 2.07 6.41 -10.91
N ASN A 54 1.45 5.91 -9.84
CA ASN A 54 1.30 4.47 -9.64
C ASN A 54 0.54 3.79 -10.78
N VAL A 55 -0.56 4.39 -11.27
CA VAL A 55 -1.27 3.89 -12.46
C VAL A 55 -0.36 3.94 -13.68
N PHE A 56 0.27 5.08 -13.94
CA PHE A 56 1.13 5.28 -15.11
C PHE A 56 2.28 4.26 -15.14
N VAL A 57 3.06 4.14 -14.07
CA VAL A 57 4.20 3.21 -14.00
C VAL A 57 3.78 1.76 -14.27
N ARG A 58 2.56 1.35 -13.87
CA ARG A 58 2.06 0.01 -14.15
C ARG A 58 1.66 -0.21 -15.60
N GLU A 59 1.23 0.83 -16.31
CA GLU A 59 0.64 0.72 -17.64
C GLU A 59 1.59 1.16 -18.78
N THR A 60 2.71 1.80 -18.45
CA THR A 60 3.68 2.24 -19.46
C THR A 60 4.48 1.08 -20.05
N SER A 61 4.42 0.94 -21.38
CA SER A 61 5.08 -0.14 -22.12
C SER A 61 6.53 0.17 -22.51
N HIS A 62 6.93 1.44 -22.46
CA HIS A 62 8.26 1.87 -22.88
C HIS A 62 9.25 1.89 -21.72
N HIS A 63 10.36 1.14 -21.83
CA HIS A 63 11.28 0.92 -20.71
C HIS A 63 11.96 2.18 -20.14
N ASN A 64 12.42 3.10 -20.99
CA ASN A 64 13.06 4.32 -20.48
C ASN A 64 12.05 5.22 -19.76
N LEU A 65 10.87 5.43 -20.35
CA LEU A 65 9.77 6.18 -19.73
C LEU A 65 9.33 5.53 -18.41
N TYR A 66 9.24 4.20 -18.35
CA TYR A 66 9.00 3.48 -17.10
C TYR A 66 9.98 3.89 -16.00
N ARG A 67 11.28 3.89 -16.30
CA ARG A 67 12.33 4.23 -15.33
C ARG A 67 12.23 5.69 -14.87
N ASP A 68 11.97 6.61 -15.79
CA ASP A 68 11.86 8.04 -15.48
C ASP A 68 10.65 8.31 -14.58
N ILE A 69 9.48 7.75 -14.91
CA ILE A 69 8.28 7.95 -14.09
C ILE A 69 8.41 7.22 -12.75
N LEU A 70 9.04 6.03 -12.70
CA LEU A 70 9.28 5.35 -11.43
C LEU A 70 10.20 6.16 -10.52
N HIS A 71 11.20 6.85 -11.09
CA HIS A 71 12.05 7.75 -10.33
C HIS A 71 11.24 8.92 -9.74
N ILE A 72 10.42 9.59 -10.56
CA ILE A 72 9.54 10.67 -10.11
C ILE A 72 8.58 10.18 -9.02
N LEU A 73 7.94 9.03 -9.22
CA LEU A 73 7.03 8.42 -8.25
C LEU A 73 7.71 8.22 -6.88
N ASN A 74 8.96 7.76 -6.86
CA ASN A 74 9.71 7.60 -5.62
C ASN A 74 9.98 8.95 -4.94
N GLU A 75 10.36 9.98 -5.70
CA GLU A 75 10.55 11.33 -5.16
C GLU A 75 9.24 11.92 -4.60
N THR A 76 8.13 11.75 -5.30
CA THR A 76 6.78 12.14 -4.85
C THR A 76 6.40 11.41 -3.55
N HIS A 77 6.68 10.11 -3.44
CA HIS A 77 6.48 9.35 -2.20
C HIS A 77 7.30 9.93 -1.03
N HIS A 78 8.56 10.29 -1.27
CA HIS A 78 9.41 10.92 -0.26
C HIS A 78 8.88 12.28 0.15
N ALA A 79 8.49 13.14 -0.80
CA ALA A 79 7.90 14.44 -0.51
C ALA A 79 6.61 14.31 0.34
N ALA A 80 5.70 13.41 -0.04
CA ALA A 80 4.49 13.10 0.73
C ALA A 80 4.83 12.66 2.16
N ARG A 81 5.87 11.84 2.33
CA ARG A 81 6.31 11.35 3.64
C ARG A 81 6.85 12.47 4.52
N GLU A 82 7.67 13.36 3.96
CA GLU A 82 8.21 14.51 4.69
C GLU A 82 7.12 15.49 5.13
N LEU A 83 6.17 15.80 4.24
CA LEU A 83 5.00 16.63 4.59
C LEU A 83 4.17 16.00 5.70
N PHE A 84 3.88 14.69 5.60
CA PHE A 84 3.17 13.96 6.64
C PHE A 84 3.92 14.02 7.98
N ASN A 85 5.22 13.75 7.99
CA ASN A 85 6.04 13.75 9.20
C ASN A 85 6.03 15.14 9.86
N LEU A 86 6.22 16.20 9.06
CA LEU A 86 6.20 17.58 9.55
C LEU A 86 4.85 17.95 10.16
N MET A 87 3.75 17.60 9.48
CA MET A 87 2.41 17.85 10.00
C MET A 87 2.11 17.02 11.25
N PHE A 88 2.61 15.79 11.32
CA PHE A 88 2.47 14.94 12.50
C PHE A 88 3.28 15.49 13.68
N GLU A 89 4.52 15.92 13.47
CA GLU A 89 5.38 16.59 14.47
C GLU A 89 4.69 17.83 15.05
N LYS A 90 4.11 18.67 14.19
CA LYS A 90 3.35 19.87 14.61
C LYS A 90 2.01 19.57 15.29
N GLY A 91 1.60 18.31 15.36
CA GLY A 91 0.29 17.90 15.85
C GLY A 91 -0.86 18.44 14.98
N TRP A 92 -0.63 18.63 13.68
CA TRP A 92 -1.63 19.07 12.72
C TRP A 92 -2.29 17.90 11.98
N TYR A 93 -1.69 16.71 12.04
CA TYR A 93 -2.21 15.46 11.51
C TYR A 93 -2.43 14.44 12.65
N SER A 94 -3.49 13.64 12.54
CA SER A 94 -3.81 12.56 13.49
C SER A 94 -4.11 11.27 12.75
N ILE A 95 -3.65 10.15 13.30
CA ILE A 95 -3.94 8.81 12.78
C ILE A 95 -4.95 8.14 13.68
N GLN A 96 -5.95 7.47 13.11
CA GLN A 96 -6.82 6.59 13.87
C GLN A 96 -6.21 5.19 13.87
N ALA A 97 -5.92 4.67 15.05
CA ALA A 97 -5.52 3.28 15.16
C ALA A 97 -6.73 2.37 14.90
N GLU A 98 -6.53 1.34 14.08
CA GLU A 98 -7.57 0.39 13.74
C GLU A 98 -7.95 -0.48 14.95
N GLN A 99 -9.19 -0.96 14.97
CA GLN A 99 -9.68 -1.86 16.02
C GLN A 99 -9.06 -3.25 15.88
N PRO A 100 -8.50 -3.84 16.95
CA PRO A 100 -7.89 -5.17 16.90
C PRO A 100 -8.80 -6.25 16.32
N GLY A 101 -10.12 -6.16 16.60
CA GLY A 101 -11.12 -7.07 16.05
C GLY A 101 -11.22 -7.01 14.52
N GLN A 102 -11.11 -5.84 13.92
CA GLN A 102 -11.15 -5.66 12.46
C GLN A 102 -9.88 -6.21 11.80
N ILE A 103 -8.73 -6.01 12.44
CA ILE A 103 -7.45 -6.58 12.00
C ILE A 103 -7.51 -8.11 12.03
N SER A 104 -7.98 -8.69 13.14
CA SER A 104 -8.15 -10.14 13.29
C SER A 104 -9.11 -10.73 12.25
N LYS A 105 -10.22 -10.02 11.98
CA LYS A 105 -11.21 -10.43 10.97
C LYS A 105 -10.60 -10.48 9.56
N GLU A 106 -9.91 -9.43 9.13
CA GLU A 106 -9.26 -9.44 7.82
C GLU A 106 -8.15 -10.49 7.76
N TYR A 107 -7.35 -10.64 8.82
CA TYR A 107 -6.34 -11.71 8.90
C TYR A 107 -6.95 -13.10 8.66
N GLN A 108 -8.05 -13.43 9.34
CA GLN A 108 -8.74 -14.71 9.17
C GLN A 108 -9.27 -14.88 7.74
N LYS A 109 -9.86 -13.83 7.15
CA LYS A 109 -10.35 -13.85 5.77
C LYS A 109 -9.24 -14.18 4.77
N PHE A 110 -8.09 -13.49 4.86
CA PHE A 110 -6.98 -13.72 3.95
C PHE A 110 -6.25 -15.05 4.21
N SER A 111 -6.16 -15.48 5.48
CA SER A 111 -5.65 -16.81 5.83
C SER A 111 -6.49 -17.93 5.21
N GLY A 112 -7.81 -17.74 5.14
CA GLY A 112 -8.72 -18.67 4.45
C GLY A 112 -8.42 -18.83 2.96
N TYR A 113 -7.90 -17.80 2.29
CA TYR A 113 -7.51 -17.90 0.87
C TYR A 113 -6.32 -18.82 0.64
N GLN A 114 -5.54 -19.18 1.68
CA GLN A 114 -4.47 -20.17 1.54
C GLN A 114 -4.99 -21.53 1.07
N SER A 115 -6.24 -21.87 1.41
CA SER A 115 -6.89 -23.11 0.94
C SER A 115 -7.20 -23.13 -0.57
N GLN A 116 -7.13 -21.97 -1.24
CA GLN A 116 -7.36 -21.84 -2.68
C GLN A 116 -6.06 -21.94 -3.49
N PHE A 117 -4.91 -21.97 -2.81
CA PHE A 117 -3.66 -22.25 -3.51
C PHE A 117 -3.68 -23.68 -4.04
N PRO A 118 -3.23 -23.91 -5.29
CA PRO A 118 -3.05 -25.26 -5.77
C PRO A 118 -2.09 -25.99 -4.83
N GLU A 119 -2.51 -27.13 -4.30
CA GLU A 119 -1.63 -28.06 -3.59
C GLU A 119 -0.40 -28.28 -4.46
N GLN A 120 0.80 -28.21 -3.87
CA GLN A 120 2.02 -28.60 -4.57
C GLN A 120 1.83 -30.06 -5.01
N GLY A 121 1.50 -30.23 -6.29
CA GLY A 121 1.05 -31.51 -6.81
C GLY A 121 2.10 -32.58 -6.56
N GLN A 122 1.64 -33.75 -6.14
CA GLN A 122 2.40 -34.96 -6.42
C GLN A 122 2.54 -35.08 -7.94
N TYR A 123 3.67 -34.63 -8.48
CA TYR A 123 4.11 -34.95 -9.82
C TYR A 123 4.38 -36.46 -9.88
N HIS A 124 3.34 -37.25 -10.12
CA HIS A 124 3.52 -38.62 -10.58
C HIS A 124 4.04 -38.55 -12.01
N THR A 125 5.35 -38.76 -12.18
CA THR A 125 6.00 -38.98 -13.47
C THR A 125 5.32 -40.18 -14.15
N ARG A 126 4.43 -39.91 -15.12
CA ARG A 126 3.95 -40.94 -16.05
C ARG A 126 4.83 -40.90 -17.29
N SER A 127 5.67 -41.90 -17.41
CA SER A 127 6.47 -42.20 -18.60
C SER A 127 5.60 -42.23 -19.86
N GLN A 128 6.06 -41.47 -20.86
CA GLN A 128 5.90 -41.54 -22.31
C GLN A 128 4.63 -42.18 -22.92
N HIS A 129 4.03 -41.48 -23.89
CA HIS A 129 3.71 -41.98 -25.23
C HIS A 129 3.16 -40.81 -26.09
N TYR A 130 3.79 -40.53 -27.23
CA TYR A 130 3.37 -39.52 -28.21
C TYR A 130 2.15 -40.00 -29.01
N SER A 131 1.12 -39.16 -29.14
CA SER A 131 0.19 -39.22 -30.28
C SER A 131 -0.42 -37.84 -30.53
N GLN A 132 -0.45 -37.45 -31.81
CA GLN A 132 -0.88 -36.16 -32.36
C GLN A 132 -2.23 -35.64 -31.80
N GLY A 133 -2.31 -34.33 -31.57
CA GLY A 133 -3.55 -33.63 -31.25
C GLY A 133 -3.51 -32.19 -31.79
N HIS A 134 -4.40 -31.91 -32.72
CA HIS A 134 -4.65 -30.68 -33.47
C HIS A 134 -5.04 -29.50 -32.54
N PHE A 135 -4.44 -28.32 -32.71
CA PHE A 135 -4.83 -27.09 -32.00
C PHE A 135 -5.76 -26.25 -32.90
N PRO A 136 -6.95 -25.83 -32.44
CA PRO A 136 -7.75 -24.86 -33.16
C PRO A 136 -7.18 -23.43 -33.00
N PRO A 137 -7.38 -22.55 -34.01
CA PRO A 137 -6.84 -21.19 -33.99
C PRO A 137 -7.60 -20.30 -33.00
N VAL A 138 -6.86 -19.38 -32.39
CA VAL A 138 -7.41 -18.31 -31.55
C VAL A 138 -7.68 -17.13 -32.46
N ASP A 139 -8.95 -16.79 -32.67
CA ASP A 139 -9.33 -15.56 -33.36
C ASP A 139 -8.97 -14.36 -32.46
N TYR A 140 -8.27 -13.39 -33.05
CA TYR A 140 -8.00 -12.08 -32.45
C TYR A 140 -9.20 -11.15 -32.58
#